data_AF-A0A7C3ML89-F1
#
_entry.id   AF-A0A7C3ML89-F1
#
_cell.length_a   1.000
_cell.length_b   1.000
_cell.length_c   1.000
_cell.angle_alpha   90.00
_cell.angle_beta   90.00
_cell.angle_gamma   90.00
#
_symmetry.space_group_name_H-M   'P 1'
#
loop_
_entity.id
_entity.type
_entity.pdbx_description
1 polymer ?
#
loop_
_entity_poly.entity_id
_entity_poly.type
_entity_poly.pdbx_seq_one_letter_code
_entity_poly.pdbx_strand_id
1 'polypeptide(L)'
;MRGILYLFSWGIGWLYYKALKFLKREGLISRDYKISVIIPARNEERNLPKLLSLLEKQTYRPYEIIVVNDNSEDNTEEVARRFNVKVVSLHEEPPAG
;
A
#
# COMPACT_ATOMS: atom_id res chain seq x y z
N MET A 1 -51.58 -25.88 -4.53
CA MET A 1 -51.48 -24.46 -4.09
C MET A 1 -50.26 -24.14 -3.23
N ARG A 2 -49.71 -25.07 -2.43
CA ARG A 2 -48.54 -24.81 -1.57
C ARG A 2 -47.22 -24.54 -2.32
N GLY A 3 -46.95 -25.21 -3.44
CA GLY A 3 -45.72 -25.03 -4.24
C GLY A 3 -45.52 -23.63 -4.81
N ILE A 4 -46.62 -22.98 -5.21
CA ILE A 4 -46.61 -21.61 -5.74
C ILE A 4 -46.17 -20.59 -4.67
N LEU A 5 -46.59 -20.77 -3.42
CA LEU A 5 -46.20 -19.89 -2.31
C LEU A 5 -44.69 -19.96 -2.02
N TYR A 6 -44.04 -21.10 -2.24
CA TYR A 6 -42.59 -21.23 -2.10
C TYR A 6 -41.83 -20.51 -3.22
N LEU A 7 -42.34 -20.51 -4.46
CA LEU A 7 -41.73 -19.78 -5.57
C LEU A 7 -41.83 -18.27 -5.36
N PHE A 8 -42.95 -17.79 -4.81
CA PHE A 8 -43.09 -16.39 -4.42
C PHE A 8 -42.17 -16.02 -3.25
N SER A 9 -42.08 -16.89 -2.22
CA SER A 9 -41.15 -16.70 -1.10
C SER A 9 -39.68 -16.66 -1.56
N TRP A 10 -39.30 -17.52 -2.51
CA TRP A 10 -37.95 -17.55 -3.07
C TRP A 10 -37.67 -16.33 -3.95
N GLY A 11 -38.64 -15.90 -4.77
CA GLY A 11 -38.55 -14.69 -5.57
C GLY A 11 -38.47 -13.42 -4.71
N ILE A 12 -39.28 -13.32 -3.66
CA ILE A 12 -39.24 -12.23 -2.67
C ILE A 12 -37.93 -12.26 -1.91
N GLY A 13 -37.46 -13.43 -1.48
CA GLY A 13 -36.17 -13.61 -0.82
C GLY A 13 -34.99 -13.22 -1.71
N TRP A 14 -35.04 -13.54 -3.01
CA TRP A 14 -34.04 -13.12 -3.99
C TRP A 14 -34.10 -11.61 -4.27
N LEU A 15 -35.29 -11.03 -4.32
CA LEU A 15 -35.50 -9.59 -4.41
C LEU A 15 -34.96 -8.89 -3.15
N TYR A 16 -35.21 -9.44 -1.97
CA TYR A 16 -34.69 -8.96 -0.68
C TYR A 16 -33.18 -9.11 -0.61
N TYR A 17 -32.61 -10.23 -1.06
CA TYR A 17 -31.17 -10.46 -1.15
C TYR A 17 -30.49 -9.44 -2.08
N LYS A 18 -31.11 -9.12 -3.22
CA LYS A 18 -30.63 -8.06 -4.13
C LYS A 18 -30.85 -6.66 -3.59
N ALA A 19 -31.94 -6.42 -2.85
CA ALA A 19 -32.29 -5.12 -2.28
C ALA A 19 -31.56 -4.82 -0.96
N LEU A 20 -31.10 -5.86 -0.25
CA LEU A 20 -30.07 -5.78 0.78
C LEU A 20 -28.77 -5.34 0.10
N LYS A 21 -28.69 -4.03 -0.17
CA LYS A 21 -27.46 -3.23 -0.26
C LYS A 21 -26.66 -3.26 1.05
N PHE A 22 -26.69 -4.40 1.75
CA PHE A 22 -26.17 -4.59 3.08
C PHE A 22 -24.69 -4.92 2.94
N LEU A 23 -23.89 -3.86 3.07
CA LEU A 23 -22.48 -3.68 2.71
C LEU A 23 -22.22 -2.85 1.44
N LYS A 24 -23.17 -2.01 0.98
CA LYS A 24 -22.69 -0.77 0.35
C LYS A 24 -22.11 0.05 1.49
N ARG A 25 -20.79 -0.04 1.68
CA ARG A 25 -20.02 0.72 2.67
C ARG A 25 -20.18 2.21 2.32
N GLU A 26 -21.28 2.80 2.79
CA GLU A 26 -21.49 4.24 2.73
C GLU A 26 -20.38 4.88 3.55
N GLY A 27 -19.65 5.79 2.90
CA GLY A 27 -18.47 6.41 3.51
C GLY A 27 -17.19 5.60 3.35
N LEU A 28 -16.85 5.17 2.14
CA LEU A 28 -15.44 5.33 1.77
C LEU A 28 -15.24 6.85 1.69
N ILE A 29 -14.77 7.45 2.80
CA ILE A 29 -13.92 8.64 2.73
C ILE A 29 -13.10 8.45 1.46
N SER A 30 -13.05 9.43 0.55
CA SER A 30 -12.01 9.44 -0.47
C SER A 30 -10.71 9.44 0.32
N ARG A 31 -10.19 8.25 0.61
CA ARG A 31 -8.99 8.02 1.40
C ARG A 31 -7.84 8.33 0.49
N ASP A 32 -7.79 9.58 0.03
CA ASP A 32 -6.65 10.16 -0.65
C ASP A 32 -5.64 10.53 0.44
N TYR A 33 -5.29 9.51 1.24
CA TYR A 33 -4.30 9.65 2.29
C TYR A 33 -2.94 9.74 1.63
N LYS A 34 -2.27 10.87 1.76
CA LYS A 34 -0.89 10.95 1.31
C LYS A 34 -0.05 10.09 2.25
N ILE A 35 0.46 8.97 1.72
CA ILE A 35 1.34 8.06 2.46
C ILE A 35 2.76 8.34 2.02
N SER A 36 3.60 8.79 2.95
CA SER A 36 5.05 8.86 2.76
C SER A 36 5.69 7.59 3.32
N VAL A 37 6.55 6.94 2.54
CA VAL A 37 7.29 5.74 2.95
C VAL A 37 8.75 6.12 3.19
N ILE A 38 9.23 5.91 4.42
CA ILE A 38 10.63 6.16 4.79
C ILE A 38 11.32 4.81 4.92
N ILE A 39 12.43 4.64 4.19
CA ILE A 39 13.19 3.39 4.10
C ILE A 39 14.59 3.67 4.64
N PRO A 40 14.91 3.32 5.90
CA PRO A 40 16.30 3.28 6.34
C PRO A 40 17.02 2.15 5.58
N ALA A 41 18.19 2.46 5.03
CA ALA A 41 18.96 1.52 4.23
C ALA A 41 20.44 1.59 4.62
N ARG A 42 21.00 0.46 5.05
CA ARG A 42 22.43 0.26 5.28
C ARG A 42 22.84 -1.07 4.67
N ASN A 43 23.71 -1.02 3.67
CA ASN A 43 24.20 -2.20 2.95
C ASN A 43 23.08 -3.07 2.31
N GLU A 44 22.12 -2.41 1.67
CA GLU A 44 20.93 -2.98 1.06
C GLU A 44 20.98 -3.03 -0.49
N GLU A 45 22.15 -2.97 -1.13
CA GLU A 45 22.29 -2.90 -2.60
C GLU A 45 21.52 -4.03 -3.33
N ARG A 46 21.34 -5.19 -2.68
CA ARG A 46 20.66 -6.38 -3.25
C ARG A 46 19.16 -6.44 -3.00
N ASN A 47 18.68 -5.82 -1.92
CA ASN A 47 17.29 -5.91 -1.49
C ASN A 47 16.50 -4.65 -1.83
N LEU A 48 17.15 -3.48 -1.77
CA LEU A 48 16.53 -2.20 -2.07
C LEU A 48 15.85 -2.18 -3.45
N PRO A 49 16.45 -2.70 -4.55
CA PRO A 49 15.77 -2.76 -5.84
C PRO A 49 14.47 -3.58 -5.81
N LYS A 50 14.47 -4.69 -5.05
CA LYS A 50 13.30 -5.57 -4.95
C LYS A 50 12.18 -4.85 -4.21
N LEU A 51 12.48 -4.23 -3.08
CA LEU A 51 11.54 -3.45 -2.29
C LEU A 51 10.92 -2.32 -3.12
N LEU A 52 11.75 -1.50 -3.76
CA LEU A 52 11.28 -0.37 -4.57
C LEU A 52 10.40 -0.83 -5.73
N SER A 53 10.77 -1.93 -6.41
CA SER A 53 9.94 -2.51 -7.47
C SER A 53 8.57 -3.03 -6.98
N LEU A 54 8.48 -3.47 -5.73
CA LEU A 54 7.22 -3.94 -5.12
C LEU A 54 6.34 -2.77 -4.68
N LEU A 55 6.93 -1.67 -4.21
CA LEU A 55 6.23 -0.43 -3.85
C LEU A 55 5.58 0.21 -5.09
N GLU A 56 6.26 0.20 -6.24
CA GLU A 56 5.70 0.71 -7.51
C GLU A 56 4.47 -0.09 -8.00
N LYS A 57 4.38 -1.37 -7.62
CA LYS A 57 3.33 -2.31 -8.04
C LYS A 57 2.14 -2.38 -7.07
N GLN A 58 2.18 -1.65 -5.95
CA GLN A 58 1.07 -1.65 -5.00
C GLN A 58 -0.21 -1.08 -5.62
N THR A 59 -1.35 -1.59 -5.18
CA THR A 59 -2.68 -1.06 -5.57
C THR A 59 -2.91 0.36 -5.04
N TYR A 60 -2.20 0.75 -3.98
CA TYR A 60 -2.15 2.09 -3.45
C TYR A 60 -0.72 2.63 -3.55
N ARG A 61 -0.50 3.64 -4.40
CA ARG A 61 0.83 4.20 -4.61
C ARG A 61 1.19 5.18 -3.49
N PRO A 62 2.39 5.08 -2.90
CA PRO A 62 2.90 6.11 -1.99
C PRO A 62 2.90 7.49 -2.66
N TYR A 63 2.62 8.52 -1.86
CA TYR A 63 2.77 9.92 -2.27
C TYR A 63 4.24 10.26 -2.50
N GLU A 64 5.12 9.75 -1.62
CA GLU A 64 6.57 9.86 -1.77
C GLU A 64 7.26 8.65 -1.13
N ILE A 65 8.46 8.37 -1.62
CA ILE A 65 9.36 7.39 -1.04
C ILE A 65 10.67 8.12 -0.74
N ILE A 66 11.14 7.99 0.50
CA ILE A 66 12.37 8.59 1.00
C ILE A 66 13.28 7.46 1.46
N VAL A 67 14.38 7.23 0.74
CA VAL A 67 15.44 6.31 1.15
C VAL A 67 16.45 7.10 1.98
N VAL A 68 16.65 6.68 3.22
CA VAL A 68 17.67 7.22 4.11
C VAL A 68 18.86 6.27 4.08
N ASN A 69 19.92 6.66 3.37
CA ASN A 69 21.18 5.92 3.35
C ASN A 69 21.93 6.18 4.66
N ASP A 70 22.00 5.17 5.52
CA ASP A 70 22.65 5.22 6.82
C ASP A 70 24.11 4.74 6.71
N ASN A 71 24.93 5.57 6.06
CA ASN A 71 26.37 5.35 5.88
C ASN A 71 26.72 3.94 5.36
N SER A 72 26.08 3.52 4.25
CA SER A 72 26.40 2.24 3.60
C SER A 72 27.82 2.22 3.06
N GLU A 73 28.45 1.04 3.14
CA GLU A 73 29.78 0.74 2.59
C GLU A 73 29.69 0.11 1.18
N ASP A 74 28.49 -0.24 0.73
CA ASP A 74 28.20 -0.83 -0.57
C ASP A 74 27.54 0.18 -1.54
N ASN A 75 27.00 -0.31 -2.66
CA ASN A 75 26.37 0.55 -3.67
C ASN A 75 24.92 0.95 -3.33
N THR A 76 24.47 0.84 -2.08
CA THR A 76 23.07 1.14 -1.68
C THR A 76 22.60 2.50 -2.16
N GLU A 77 23.40 3.54 -1.97
CA GLU A 77 23.03 4.89 -2.40
C GLU A 77 22.88 5.02 -3.92
N GLU A 78 23.86 4.48 -4.66
CA GLU A 78 23.83 4.52 -6.12
C GLU A 78 22.60 3.75 -6.64
N VAL A 79 22.34 2.58 -6.06
CA VAL A 79 21.16 1.79 -6.35
C VAL A 79 19.88 2.58 -6.09
N ALA A 80 19.76 3.26 -4.95
CA ALA A 80 18.60 4.09 -4.61
C ALA A 80 18.37 5.21 -5.64
N ARG A 81 19.45 5.90 -6.05
CA ARG A 81 19.40 7.03 -7.00
C ARG A 81 18.96 6.62 -8.41
N ARG A 82 19.01 5.34 -8.76
CA ARG A 82 18.49 4.83 -10.05
C ARG A 82 16.95 4.74 -10.08
N PHE A 83 16.28 4.86 -8.94
CA PHE A 83 14.82 4.84 -8.84
C PHE A 83 14.24 6.25 -8.67
N ASN A 84 12.94 6.40 -8.93
CA ASN A 84 12.22 7.66 -8.73
C ASN A 84 11.86 7.87 -7.25
N VAL A 85 12.87 8.04 -6.39
CA VAL A 85 12.74 8.23 -4.95
C VAL A 85 13.58 9.41 -4.47
N LYS A 86 13.26 9.95 -3.30
CA LYS A 86 14.14 10.91 -2.61
C LYS A 86 15.21 10.13 -1.87
N VAL A 87 16.47 10.55 -1.98
CA VAL A 87 17.60 9.93 -1.27
C VAL A 87 18.19 10.95 -0.30
N VAL A 88 18.29 10.57 0.98
CA VAL A 88 18.90 11.36 2.05
C VAL A 88 20.05 10.52 2.61
N SER A 89 21.28 11.03 2.53
CA SER A 89 22.46 10.32 3.05
C SER A 89 22.88 10.92 4.39
N LEU A 90 23.09 10.04 5.37
CA LEU A 90 23.67 10.42 6.66
C LEU A 90 25.19 10.29 6.57
N HIS A 91 25.90 11.35 6.94
CA HIS A 91 27.37 11.40 6.91
C HIS A 91 27.98 11.36 8.32
N GLU A 92 27.18 11.57 9.35
CA GLU A 92 27.61 11.61 10.75
C GLU A 92 26.67 10.74 11.58
N GLU A 93 27.23 9.99 12.53
CA GLU A 93 26.42 9.25 13.49
C GLU A 93 25.71 10.23 14.45
N PRO A 94 24.47 9.94 14.86
CA PRO A 94 23.82 10.73 15.89
C PRO A 94 24.65 10.74 17.18
N PRO A 95 24.64 11.83 17.96
CA PRO A 95 25.29 11.85 19.26
C PRO A 95 24.74 10.71 20.14
N ALA A 96 25.63 10.09 20.92
CA ALA A 96 25.22 9.12 21.93
C ALA A 96 24.25 9.81 22.91
N GLY A 97 23.12 9.17 23.18
CA GLY A 97 22.10 9.64 24.12
C GLY A 97 22.54 9.59 25.58
#